data_AF-A0A8J7DT78-F1
#
_entry.id   AF-A0A8J7DT78-F1
#
_cell.length_a   1.000
_cell.length_b   1.000
_cell.length_c   1.000
_cell.angle_alpha   90.00
_cell.angle_beta   90.00
_cell.angle_gamma   90.00
#
_symmetry.space_group_name_H-M   'P 1'
#
loop_
_entity.id
_entity.type
_entity.pdbx_description
1 polymer ?
#
loop_
_entity_poly.entity_id
_entity_poly.type
_entity_poly.pdbx_seq_one_letter_code
_entity_poly.pdbx_strand_id
1 'polypeptide(L)'
;MQYLRLRAYIALKLTLHRLRQAATTWPQVRDWRLAVGLTLALGAVTLPLGLRNGFLSLGIADITWVDGLWLAARVLLVPALLEEGFWRVLLLPHPTEIMSDRKRWRLGLAMLGLFVVIHPLNAMTLYPTGFATFTNPVFLLSAALLGLACTVVYWQSGSWWLIAAMHWLVVTVWLLFLGGYSTLGL
;
A
#
# COMPACT_ATOMS: atom_id res chain seq x y z
N MET A 1 -31.18 -18.88 -7.91
CA MET A 1 -29.79 -19.38 -7.74
C MET A 1 -28.90 -19.20 -8.97
N GLN A 2 -29.40 -19.40 -10.20
CA GLN A 2 -28.58 -19.30 -11.44
C GLN A 2 -27.96 -17.91 -11.67
N TYR A 3 -28.69 -16.84 -11.35
CA TYR A 3 -28.22 -15.46 -11.48
C TYR A 3 -27.02 -15.12 -10.56
N LEU A 4 -27.06 -15.60 -9.32
CA LEU A 4 -25.96 -15.40 -8.36
C LEU A 4 -24.69 -16.13 -8.80
N ARG A 5 -24.83 -17.35 -9.32
CA ARG A 5 -23.70 -18.13 -9.87
C ARG A 5 -23.06 -17.42 -11.06
N LEU A 6 -23.87 -16.85 -11.97
CA LEU A 6 -23.36 -16.10 -13.11
C LEU A 6 -22.58 -14.84 -12.68
N ARG A 7 -23.13 -14.05 -11.74
CA ARG A 7 -22.44 -12.86 -11.21
C ARG A 7 -21.13 -13.22 -10.51
N ALA A 8 -21.12 -14.26 -9.69
CA ALA A 8 -19.92 -14.74 -9.02
C ALA A 8 -18.85 -15.20 -10.02
N TYR A 9 -19.25 -15.92 -11.07
CA TYR A 9 -18.35 -16.35 -12.13
C TYR A 9 -17.73 -15.17 -12.90
N ILE A 10 -18.54 -14.17 -13.26
CA ILE A 10 -18.05 -12.96 -13.94
C ILE A 10 -17.06 -12.21 -13.04
N ALA A 11 -17.40 -12.01 -11.77
CA ALA A 11 -16.51 -11.35 -10.81
C ALA A 11 -15.18 -12.10 -10.67
N LEU A 12 -15.21 -13.43 -10.50
CA LEU A 12 -14.01 -14.25 -10.42
C LEU A 12 -13.14 -14.14 -11.68
N LYS A 13 -13.74 -14.25 -12.87
CA LYS A 13 -13.03 -14.11 -14.15
C LYS A 13 -12.39 -12.73 -14.28
N LEU A 14 -13.10 -11.68 -13.89
CA LEU A 14 -12.60 -10.31 -13.93
C LEU A 14 -11.41 -10.13 -12.97
N THR A 15 -11.54 -10.61 -11.72
CA THR A 15 -10.46 -10.52 -10.73
C THR A 15 -9.22 -11.29 -11.16
N LEU A 16 -9.37 -12.49 -11.72
CA LEU A 16 -8.24 -13.27 -12.26
C LEU A 16 -7.60 -12.55 -13.46
N HIS A 17 -8.41 -11.91 -14.30
CA HIS A 17 -7.90 -11.11 -15.42
C HIS A 17 -7.07 -9.92 -14.93
N ARG A 18 -7.57 -9.17 -13.95
CA ARG A 18 -6.83 -8.05 -13.31
C ARG A 18 -5.50 -8.52 -12.75
N LEU A 19 -5.53 -9.60 -11.96
CA LEU A 19 -4.31 -10.16 -11.35
C LEU A 19 -3.29 -10.56 -12.41
N ARG A 20 -3.73 -11.30 -13.44
CA ARG A 20 -2.85 -11.71 -14.53
C ARG A 20 -2.23 -10.52 -15.23
N GLN A 21 -3.05 -9.54 -15.64
CA GLN A 21 -2.56 -8.35 -16.33
C GLN A 21 -1.56 -7.58 -15.46
N ALA A 22 -1.89 -7.33 -14.20
CA ALA A 22 -1.03 -6.56 -13.32
C ALA A 22 0.30 -7.25 -12.99
N ALA A 23 0.28 -8.59 -12.85
CA ALA A 23 1.47 -9.40 -12.64
C ALA A 23 2.35 -9.50 -13.89
N THR A 24 1.79 -9.40 -15.09
CA THR A 24 2.55 -9.45 -16.36
C THR A 24 2.93 -8.08 -16.90
N THR A 25 2.44 -7.00 -16.30
CA THR A 25 2.71 -5.63 -16.75
C THR A 25 4.00 -5.12 -16.14
N TRP A 26 5.01 -4.92 -17.00
CA TRP A 26 6.28 -4.33 -16.62
C TRP A 26 6.23 -2.80 -16.74
N PRO A 27 6.66 -2.05 -15.71
CA PRO A 27 6.60 -0.61 -15.72
C PRO A 27 7.57 0.00 -16.73
N GLN A 28 7.13 1.07 -17.38
CA GLN A 28 7.97 1.86 -18.28
C GLN A 28 8.75 2.93 -17.49
N VAL A 29 9.76 3.54 -18.11
CA VAL A 29 10.57 4.60 -17.48
C VAL A 29 9.70 5.77 -16.97
N ARG A 30 8.63 6.13 -17.69
CA ARG A 30 7.70 7.18 -17.25
C ARG A 30 6.97 6.81 -15.95
N ASP A 31 6.66 5.53 -15.76
CA ASP A 31 5.91 5.05 -14.61
C ASP A 31 6.81 5.09 -13.36
N TRP A 32 8.09 4.75 -13.53
CA TRP A 32 9.11 4.94 -12.50
C TRP A 32 9.30 6.40 -12.12
N ARG A 33 9.35 7.32 -13.10
CA ARG A 33 9.45 8.77 -12.81
C ARG A 33 8.26 9.25 -11.99
N LEU A 34 7.04 8.80 -12.33
CA LEU A 34 5.84 9.11 -11.56
C LEU A 34 5.93 8.55 -10.13
N ALA A 35 6.30 7.28 -9.98
CA ALA A 35 6.43 6.63 -8.67
C ALA A 35 7.47 7.32 -7.78
N VAL A 36 8.65 7.64 -8.32
CA VAL A 36 9.69 8.39 -7.61
C VAL A 36 9.19 9.78 -7.23
N GLY A 37 8.57 10.51 -8.16
CA GLY A 37 8.03 11.84 -7.89
C GLY A 37 6.98 11.84 -6.77
N LEU A 38 6.05 10.88 -6.79
CA LEU A 38 5.04 10.74 -5.75
C LEU A 38 5.62 10.25 -4.41
N THR A 39 6.65 9.41 -4.42
CA THR A 39 7.36 8.99 -3.21
C THR A 39 8.09 10.15 -2.55
N LEU A 40 8.75 11.01 -3.34
CA LEU A 40 9.39 12.22 -2.84
C LEU A 40 8.37 13.22 -2.31
N ALA A 41 7.25 13.42 -3.02
CA ALA A 41 6.16 14.28 -2.55
C ALA A 41 5.54 13.76 -1.24
N LEU A 42 5.35 12.43 -1.13
CA LEU A 42 4.93 11.78 0.10
C LEU A 42 5.91 12.10 1.24
N GLY A 43 7.21 11.85 1.04
CA GLY A 43 8.24 12.14 2.03
C GLY A 43 8.28 13.61 2.45
N ALA A 44 8.11 14.54 1.50
CA ALA A 44 8.07 15.98 1.77
C ALA A 44 6.91 16.38 2.70
N VAL A 45 5.84 15.59 2.76
CA VAL A 45 4.70 15.80 3.66
C VAL A 45 4.85 15.00 4.95
N THR A 46 5.13 13.70 4.85
CA THR A 46 5.10 12.78 5.99
C THR A 46 6.31 12.90 6.90
N LEU A 47 7.51 13.19 6.37
CA LEU A 47 8.70 13.39 7.18
C LEU A 47 8.56 14.58 8.15
N PRO A 48 8.27 15.82 7.71
CA PRO A 48 8.16 16.94 8.64
C PRO A 48 6.98 16.77 9.59
N LEU A 49 5.84 16.23 9.13
CA LEU A 49 4.69 15.98 9.98
C LEU A 49 5.02 14.94 11.06
N GLY A 50 5.64 13.83 10.67
CA GLY A 50 6.01 12.74 11.56
C GLY A 50 7.04 13.13 12.60
N LEU A 51 8.10 13.85 12.20
CA LEU A 51 9.14 14.33 13.12
C LEU A 51 8.58 15.37 14.11
N ARG A 52 7.75 16.32 13.66
CA ARG A 52 7.18 17.37 14.53
C ARG A 52 6.22 16.81 15.59
N ASN A 53 5.52 15.72 15.29
CA ASN A 53 4.55 15.11 16.21
C ASN A 53 5.15 13.92 17.00
N GLY A 54 6.46 13.68 16.88
CA GLY A 54 7.14 12.56 17.55
C GLY A 54 6.74 11.16 17.06
N PHE A 55 6.03 11.08 15.92
CA PHE A 55 5.66 9.80 15.31
C PHE A 55 6.86 9.13 14.62
N LEU A 56 7.71 9.93 13.97
CA LEU A 56 8.97 9.48 13.38
C LEU A 56 10.13 9.86 14.30
N SER A 57 11.12 8.97 14.37
CA SER A 57 12.38 9.22 15.09
C SER A 57 13.55 8.85 14.19
N LEU A 58 14.52 9.76 14.01
CA LEU A 58 15.70 9.46 13.22
C LEU A 58 16.59 8.48 13.98
N GLY A 59 16.83 7.31 13.41
CA GLY A 59 17.68 6.30 14.03
C GLY A 59 17.65 4.99 13.26
N ILE A 60 18.77 4.29 13.27
CA ILE A 60 18.87 2.95 12.68
C ILE A 60 18.25 1.96 13.68
N ALA A 61 17.40 1.06 13.20
CA ALA A 61 16.85 -0.02 14.02
C ALA A 61 17.99 -0.84 14.66
N ASP A 62 17.86 -1.13 15.95
CA ASP A 62 18.86 -1.89 16.73
C ASP A 62 18.75 -3.39 16.45
N ILE A 63 19.12 -3.78 15.23
CA ILE A 63 19.06 -5.15 14.72
C ILE A 63 20.29 -5.47 13.88
N THR A 64 20.56 -6.76 13.71
CA THR A 64 21.63 -7.20 12.81
C THR A 64 21.26 -6.93 11.35
N TRP A 65 22.26 -6.83 10.47
CA TRP A 65 22.03 -6.70 9.03
C TRP A 65 21.22 -7.86 8.44
N VAL A 66 21.42 -9.07 8.97
CA VAL A 66 20.68 -10.26 8.53
C VAL A 66 19.21 -10.16 8.90
N ASP A 67 18.90 -9.71 10.12
CA ASP A 67 17.53 -9.49 10.56
C ASP A 67 16.86 -8.35 9.77
N GLY A 68 17.62 -7.29 9.45
CA GLY A 68 17.15 -6.23 8.57
C GLY A 68 16.79 -6.71 7.17
N LEU A 69 17.58 -7.61 6.58
CA LEU A 69 17.25 -8.23 5.28
C LEU A 69 16.01 -9.12 5.38
N TRP A 70 15.87 -9.91 6.45
CA TRP A 70 14.67 -10.71 6.67
C TRP A 70 13.44 -9.84 6.88
N LEU A 71 13.56 -8.74 7.61
CA LEU A 71 12.49 -7.76 7.78
C LEU A 71 12.07 -7.17 6.43
N ALA A 72 13.03 -6.70 5.62
CA ALA A 72 12.74 -6.17 4.30
C ALA A 72 12.05 -7.21 3.39
N ALA A 73 12.48 -8.48 3.42
CA ALA A 73 11.86 -9.56 2.66
C ALA A 73 10.42 -9.86 3.15
N ARG A 74 10.19 -9.85 4.47
CA ARG A 74 8.86 -9.99 5.06
C ARG A 74 7.95 -8.85 4.63
N VAL A 75 8.42 -7.60 4.74
CA VAL A 75 7.68 -6.39 4.34
C VAL A 75 7.32 -6.43 2.85
N LEU A 76 8.18 -6.98 2.00
CA LEU A 76 7.89 -7.14 0.57
C LEU A 76 6.70 -8.08 0.35
N LEU A 77 6.62 -9.18 1.10
CA LEU A 77 5.49 -10.11 1.01
C LEU A 77 4.23 -9.54 1.69
N VAL A 78 4.37 -9.14 2.95
CA VAL A 78 3.33 -8.54 3.79
C VAL A 78 3.96 -7.38 4.56
N PRO A 79 3.54 -6.13 4.32
CA PRO A 79 2.31 -5.76 3.62
C PRO A 79 2.40 -5.67 2.08
N ALA A 80 3.57 -5.40 1.49
CA ALA A 80 3.60 -4.74 0.18
C ALA A 80 2.93 -5.52 -0.97
N LEU A 81 3.30 -6.77 -1.23
CA LEU A 81 2.67 -7.56 -2.30
C LEU A 81 1.23 -7.90 -1.96
N LEU A 82 0.97 -8.41 -0.75
CA LEU A 82 -0.36 -8.87 -0.36
C LEU A 82 -1.40 -7.74 -0.33
N GLU A 83 -1.07 -6.62 0.32
CA GLU A 83 -1.98 -5.49 0.46
C GLU A 83 -2.19 -4.78 -0.87
N GLU A 84 -1.15 -4.50 -1.65
CA GLU A 84 -1.32 -3.87 -2.96
C GLU A 84 -2.05 -4.79 -3.94
N GLY A 85 -1.76 -6.09 -3.88
CA GLY A 85 -2.49 -7.10 -4.62
C GLY A 85 -3.98 -7.07 -4.27
N PHE A 86 -4.32 -7.14 -2.99
CA PHE A 86 -5.71 -7.13 -2.55
C PHE A 86 -6.42 -5.81 -2.86
N TRP A 87 -5.89 -4.70 -2.34
CA TRP A 87 -6.58 -3.40 -2.37
C TRP A 87 -6.58 -2.76 -3.75
N ARG A 88 -5.49 -2.88 -4.53
CA ARG A 88 -5.34 -2.16 -5.81
C ARG A 88 -5.55 -3.09 -6.99
N VAL A 89 -5.05 -4.33 -6.94
CA VAL A 89 -5.19 -5.24 -8.09
C VAL A 89 -6.55 -5.94 -8.11
N LEU A 90 -7.00 -6.53 -6.99
CA LEU A 90 -8.26 -7.28 -6.99
C LEU A 90 -9.48 -6.35 -6.96
N LEU A 91 -9.48 -5.36 -6.07
CA LEU A 91 -10.65 -4.52 -5.82
C LEU A 91 -10.78 -3.36 -6.82
N LEU A 92 -9.68 -2.74 -7.23
CA LEU A 92 -9.71 -1.65 -8.21
C LEU A 92 -9.61 -2.17 -9.65
N PRO A 93 -10.22 -1.44 -10.60
CA PRO A 93 -10.15 -1.80 -12.01
C PRO A 93 -8.76 -1.56 -12.56
N HIS A 94 -8.33 -2.48 -13.42
CA HIS A 94 -7.12 -2.35 -14.20
C HIS A 94 -7.26 -1.21 -15.23
N PRO A 95 -6.17 -0.51 -15.61
CA PRO A 95 -6.23 0.59 -16.58
C PRO A 95 -6.89 0.26 -17.92
N THR A 96 -6.82 -1.00 -18.35
CA THR A 96 -7.40 -1.49 -19.61
C THR A 96 -8.90 -1.74 -19.53
N GLU A 97 -9.51 -1.68 -18.35
CA GLU A 97 -10.96 -1.82 -18.20
C GLU A 97 -11.68 -0.54 -18.65
N ILE A 98 -12.73 -0.71 -19.47
CA ILE A 98 -13.57 0.38 -19.96
C ILE A 98 -14.43 0.90 -18.82
N MET A 99 -13.99 2.00 -18.21
CA MET A 99 -14.72 2.67 -17.13
C MET A 99 -14.32 4.14 -17.07
N SER A 100 -15.30 5.01 -16.87
CA SER A 100 -15.05 6.45 -16.74
C SER A 100 -14.26 6.80 -15.47
N ASP A 101 -13.45 7.84 -15.55
CA ASP A 101 -12.62 8.32 -14.43
C ASP A 101 -13.46 8.67 -13.19
N ARG A 102 -14.66 9.22 -13.37
CA ARG A 102 -15.58 9.51 -12.25
C ARG A 102 -15.95 8.23 -11.49
N LYS A 103 -16.24 7.14 -12.18
CA LYS A 103 -16.55 5.85 -11.55
C LYS A 103 -15.30 5.24 -10.92
N ARG A 104 -14.16 5.38 -11.60
CA ARG A 104 -12.83 4.96 -11.13
C ARG A 104 -12.49 5.57 -9.77
N TRP A 105 -12.52 6.90 -9.69
CA TRP A 105 -12.20 7.62 -8.46
C TRP A 105 -13.22 7.41 -7.34
N ARG A 106 -14.52 7.28 -7.64
CA ARG A 106 -15.52 6.93 -6.62
C ARG A 106 -15.22 5.60 -5.93
N LEU A 107 -14.88 4.58 -6.72
CA LEU A 107 -14.50 3.28 -6.17
C LEU A 107 -13.14 3.36 -5.46
N GLY A 108 -12.16 4.02 -6.08
CA GLY A 108 -10.82 4.19 -5.49
C GLY A 108 -10.83 4.87 -4.13
N LEU A 109 -11.55 5.98 -3.99
CA LEU A 109 -11.67 6.70 -2.73
C LEU A 109 -12.41 5.87 -1.67
N ALA A 110 -13.45 5.12 -2.06
CA ALA A 110 -14.13 4.22 -1.14
C ALA A 110 -13.21 3.10 -0.64
N MET A 111 -12.45 2.46 -1.54
CA MET A 111 -11.48 1.41 -1.15
C MET A 111 -10.30 1.97 -0.37
N LEU A 112 -9.86 3.20 -0.67
CA LEU A 112 -8.85 3.90 0.12
C LEU A 112 -9.33 4.14 1.55
N GLY A 113 -10.58 4.58 1.73
CA GLY A 113 -11.18 4.73 3.06
C GLY A 113 -11.20 3.42 3.84
N LEU A 114 -11.62 2.32 3.21
CA LEU A 114 -11.61 0.99 3.83
C LEU A 114 -10.19 0.52 4.17
N PHE A 115 -9.23 0.74 3.26
CA PHE A 115 -7.82 0.47 3.50
C PHE A 115 -7.28 1.22 4.72
N VAL A 116 -7.65 2.49 4.92
CA VAL A 116 -7.22 3.24 6.11
C VAL A 116 -7.90 2.69 7.37
N VAL A 117 -9.22 2.44 7.32
CA VAL A 117 -10.00 1.95 8.47
C VAL A 117 -9.59 0.54 8.90
N ILE A 118 -9.07 -0.30 8.00
CA ILE A 118 -8.64 -1.65 8.40
C ILE A 118 -7.45 -1.63 9.36
N HIS A 119 -6.62 -0.58 9.36
CA HIS A 119 -5.46 -0.48 10.24
C HIS A 119 -5.84 -0.47 11.72
N PRO A 120 -6.69 0.45 12.22
CA PRO A 120 -7.10 0.42 13.62
C PRO A 120 -7.90 -0.85 13.94
N LEU A 121 -8.71 -1.37 13.02
CA LEU A 121 -9.43 -2.64 13.23
C LEU A 121 -8.47 -3.82 13.39
N ASN A 122 -7.41 -3.89 12.57
CA ASN A 122 -6.36 -4.89 12.65
C ASN A 122 -5.63 -4.79 13.99
N ALA A 123 -5.31 -3.57 14.42
CA ALA A 123 -4.74 -3.30 15.74
C ALA A 123 -5.65 -3.69 16.90
N MET A 124 -6.97 -3.62 16.75
CA MET A 124 -7.93 -4.03 17.78
C MET A 124 -8.13 -5.56 17.85
N THR A 125 -7.70 -6.31 16.83
CA THR A 125 -8.07 -7.72 16.67
C THR A 125 -6.87 -8.64 16.47
N LEU A 126 -6.16 -8.51 15.35
CA LEU A 126 -5.13 -9.46 14.93
C LEU A 126 -3.71 -9.03 15.33
N TYR A 127 -3.47 -7.73 15.53
CA TYR A 127 -2.16 -7.20 15.92
C TYR A 127 -2.23 -6.13 17.03
N PRO A 128 -2.63 -6.50 18.27
CA PRO A 128 -2.74 -5.58 19.39
C PRO A 128 -1.47 -4.79 19.74
N THR A 129 -0.29 -5.36 19.51
CA THR A 129 0.99 -4.68 19.74
C THR A 129 1.11 -3.39 18.93
N GLY A 130 0.53 -3.36 17.72
CA GLY A 130 0.54 -2.18 16.85
C GLY A 130 -0.53 -1.13 17.17
N PHE A 131 -1.31 -1.27 18.26
CA PHE A 131 -2.47 -0.41 18.52
C PHE A 131 -2.13 1.08 18.55
N ALA A 132 -1.08 1.48 19.29
CA ALA A 132 -0.66 2.88 19.37
C ALA A 132 -0.27 3.44 18.00
N THR A 133 0.32 2.62 17.13
CA THR A 133 0.74 3.01 15.78
C THR A 133 -0.45 3.10 14.82
N PHE A 134 -1.25 2.03 14.74
CA PHE A 134 -2.34 1.91 13.76
C PHE A 134 -3.60 2.71 14.11
N THR A 135 -3.65 3.33 15.28
CA THR A 135 -4.66 4.33 15.65
C THR A 135 -4.12 5.77 15.61
N ASN A 136 -2.81 5.96 15.40
CA ASN A 136 -2.20 7.28 15.37
C ASN A 136 -2.66 8.06 14.11
N PRO A 137 -3.20 9.28 14.25
CA PRO A 137 -3.65 10.07 13.10
C PRO A 137 -2.57 10.36 12.06
N VAL A 138 -1.30 10.54 12.48
CA VAL A 138 -0.16 10.78 11.58
C VAL A 138 0.17 9.53 10.77
N PHE A 139 0.12 8.36 11.41
CA PHE A 139 0.24 7.08 10.71
C PHE A 139 -0.88 6.91 9.69
N LEU A 140 -2.14 7.10 10.11
CA LEU A 140 -3.32 6.93 9.25
C LEU A 140 -3.30 7.88 8.05
N LEU A 141 -2.90 9.14 8.25
CA LEU A 141 -2.69 10.08 7.15
C LEU A 141 -1.56 9.62 6.22
N SER A 142 -0.44 9.16 6.76
CA SER A 142 0.68 8.66 5.97
C SER A 142 0.30 7.42 5.15
N ALA A 143 -0.44 6.48 5.74
CA ALA A 143 -0.99 5.31 5.07
C ALA A 143 -2.00 5.73 3.98
N ALA A 144 -2.89 6.69 4.26
CA ALA A 144 -3.82 7.22 3.27
C ALA A 144 -3.11 7.86 2.07
N LEU A 145 -2.07 8.67 2.31
CA LEU A 145 -1.30 9.31 1.25
C LEU A 145 -0.50 8.30 0.43
N LEU A 146 0.14 7.32 1.07
CA LEU A 146 0.82 6.22 0.39
C LEU A 146 -0.17 5.41 -0.45
N GLY A 147 -1.31 5.03 0.11
CA GLY A 147 -2.36 4.28 -0.57
C GLY A 147 -2.96 5.04 -1.76
N LEU A 148 -3.09 6.36 -1.66
CA LEU A 148 -3.50 7.23 -2.76
C LEU A 148 -2.43 7.27 -3.86
N ALA A 149 -1.16 7.45 -3.49
CA ALA A 149 -0.05 7.43 -4.43
C ALA A 149 0.04 6.09 -5.17
N CYS A 150 -0.05 4.96 -4.46
CA CYS A 150 -0.10 3.62 -5.05
C CYS A 150 -1.27 3.49 -6.03
N THR A 151 -2.45 4.02 -5.68
CA THR A 151 -3.62 4.00 -6.56
C THR A 151 -3.38 4.78 -7.85
N VAL A 152 -2.79 5.97 -7.78
CA VAL A 152 -2.44 6.78 -8.96
C VAL A 152 -1.42 6.05 -9.83
N VAL A 153 -0.34 5.54 -9.23
CA VAL A 153 0.71 4.80 -9.95
C VAL A 153 0.14 3.53 -10.59
N TYR A 154 -0.74 2.81 -9.90
CA TYR A 154 -1.40 1.61 -10.43
C TYR A 154 -2.27 1.95 -11.64
N TRP A 155 -3.08 3.01 -11.59
CA TRP A 155 -3.93 3.37 -12.72
C TRP A 155 -3.18 3.92 -13.92
N GLN A 156 -1.96 4.44 -13.71
CA GLN A 156 -1.11 4.88 -14.81
C GLN A 156 -0.31 3.73 -15.43
N SER A 157 0.22 2.84 -14.59
CA SER A 157 1.18 1.81 -15.03
C SER A 157 0.53 0.44 -15.28
N GLY A 158 -0.55 0.11 -14.57
CA GLY A 158 -1.12 -1.22 -14.49
C GLY A 158 -0.25 -2.24 -13.76
N SER A 159 0.92 -1.86 -13.24
CA SER A 159 1.91 -2.82 -12.72
C SER A 159 1.75 -3.06 -11.22
N TRP A 160 1.59 -4.33 -10.82
CA TRP A 160 1.61 -4.73 -9.41
C TRP A 160 3.00 -4.56 -8.80
N TRP A 161 4.04 -4.91 -9.56
CA TRP A 161 5.44 -4.84 -9.10
C TRP A 161 5.86 -3.43 -8.73
N LEU A 162 5.46 -2.43 -9.52
CA LEU A 162 5.82 -1.04 -9.28
C LEU A 162 5.22 -0.51 -7.98
N ILE A 163 3.92 -0.73 -7.75
CA ILE A 163 3.25 -0.26 -6.54
C ILE A 163 3.70 -1.03 -5.29
N ALA A 164 3.96 -2.34 -5.42
CA ALA A 164 4.52 -3.14 -4.33
C ALA A 164 5.93 -2.67 -3.97
N ALA A 165 6.80 -2.39 -4.95
CA ALA A 165 8.13 -1.85 -4.70
C ALA A 165 8.08 -0.47 -4.03
N MET A 166 7.15 0.40 -4.44
CA MET A 166 6.96 1.71 -3.82
C MET A 166 6.49 1.62 -2.37
N HIS A 167 5.47 0.79 -2.09
CA HIS A 167 4.98 0.55 -0.73
C HIS A 167 6.10 -0.07 0.12
N TRP A 168 6.74 -1.14 -0.37
CA TRP A 168 7.85 -1.82 0.29
C TRP A 168 8.96 -0.85 0.70
N LEU A 169 9.40 0.02 -0.22
CA LEU A 169 10.45 1.00 0.06
C LEU A 169 10.06 1.93 1.20
N VAL A 170 8.85 2.51 1.14
CA VAL A 170 8.39 3.47 2.16
C VAL A 170 8.31 2.82 3.54
N VAL A 171 7.72 1.62 3.63
CA VAL A 171 7.60 0.92 4.92
C VAL A 171 8.96 0.46 5.42
N THR A 172 9.81 -0.10 4.56
CA THR A 172 11.15 -0.55 4.96
C THR A 172 11.99 0.61 5.48
N VAL A 173 11.95 1.77 4.80
CA VAL A 173 12.66 2.98 5.25
C VAL A 173 12.13 3.44 6.61
N TRP A 174 10.81 3.43 6.81
CA TRP A 174 10.22 3.80 8.09
C TRP A 174 10.65 2.87 9.23
N LEU A 175 10.58 1.55 9.00
CA LEU A 175 10.94 0.55 10.00
C LEU A 175 12.42 0.65 10.37
N LEU A 176 13.31 0.69 9.37
CA LEU A 176 14.75 0.60 9.59
C LEU A 176 15.41 1.92 9.99
N PHE A 177 14.87 3.07 9.59
CA PHE A 177 15.57 4.35 9.73
C PHE A 177 14.77 5.47 10.42
N LEU A 178 13.46 5.30 10.57
CA LEU A 178 12.56 6.35 11.08
C LEU A 178 11.76 5.91 12.31
N GLY A 179 12.29 4.94 13.07
CA GLY A 179 11.75 4.51 14.37
C GLY A 179 10.60 3.51 14.31
N GLY A 180 10.17 3.08 13.12
CA GLY A 180 9.02 2.18 12.98
C GLY A 180 9.21 0.81 13.62
N TYR A 181 10.44 0.26 13.61
CA TYR A 181 10.77 -1.02 14.21
C TYR A 181 10.44 -1.04 15.72
N SER A 182 10.93 -0.04 16.45
CA SER A 182 10.69 0.11 17.89
C SER A 182 9.21 0.35 18.20
N THR A 183 8.51 1.17 17.42
CA THR A 183 7.09 1.50 17.67
C THR A 183 6.16 0.31 17.41
N LEU A 184 6.55 -0.64 16.56
CA LEU A 184 5.79 -1.88 16.34
C LEU A 184 6.19 -3.03 17.27
N GLY A 185 7.24 -2.87 18.08
CA GLY A 185 7.73 -3.93 18.97
C GLY A 185 8.18 -5.18 18.20
N LEU A 186 8.83 -4.95 17.05
CA LEU A 186 9.41 -6.01 16.21
C LEU A 186 10.81 -6.40 16.68
#